data_AF-A0A6V8NB90-F1
#
_entry.id   AF-A0A6V8NB90-F1
#
_cell.length_a   1.000
_cell.length_b   1.000
_cell.length_c   1.000
_cell.angle_alpha   90.00
_cell.angle_beta   90.00
_cell.angle_gamma   90.00
#
_symmetry.space_group_name_H-M   'P 1'
#
loop_
_entity.id
_entity.type
_entity.pdbx_description
1 polymer ?
#
loop_
_entity_poly.entity_id
_entity_poly.type
_entity_poly.pdbx_seq_one_letter_code
_entity_poly.pdbx_strand_id
1 'polypeptide(L)'
;MTTAVARHSSEAATAEEAVLSVLSVEHTGGRTQFTMSVPEEIFPMIRNLLESGLSLVRWVETQNRVKKAQARAQDPVEREKRLQESLAYCNRILKKYDHLIKSGMAKREAIRETKKYHIGEGQPITCQEIEIMISHRRKLGREK
;
A
#
# COMPACT_ATOMS: atom_id res chain seq x y z
N MET A 1 22.96 -37.92 34.59
CA MET A 1 23.27 -36.90 35.61
C MET A 1 24.74 -37.04 35.95
N THR A 2 25.56 -36.12 35.49
CA THR A 2 27.01 -36.12 35.78
C THR A 2 27.51 -34.68 35.65
N THR A 3 27.62 -34.03 36.80
CA THR A 3 28.26 -32.72 36.99
C THR A 3 29.77 -32.89 36.89
N ALA A 4 30.41 -32.23 35.94
CA ALA A 4 31.86 -32.05 35.91
C ALA A 4 32.19 -30.67 36.49
N VAL A 5 32.60 -30.65 37.76
CA VAL A 5 33.16 -29.47 38.42
C VAL A 5 34.68 -29.55 38.28
N ALA A 6 35.26 -28.77 37.39
CA ALA A 6 36.70 -28.54 37.35
C ALA A 6 37.02 -27.34 38.26
N ARG A 7 37.63 -27.63 39.42
CA ARG A 7 38.30 -26.63 40.25
C ARG A 7 39.70 -26.41 39.69
N HIS A 8 40.04 -25.16 39.37
CA HIS A 8 41.44 -24.70 39.42
C HIS A 8 41.51 -23.42 40.24
N SER A 9 42.40 -23.47 41.21
CA SER A 9 42.69 -22.48 42.23
C SER A 9 43.88 -21.60 41.84
N SER A 10 43.82 -20.37 42.32
CA SER A 10 44.92 -19.48 42.72
C SER A 10 45.63 -18.64 41.65
N GLU A 11 45.54 -17.33 41.91
CA GLU A 11 46.55 -16.27 41.77
C GLU A 11 46.73 -15.52 40.44
N ALA A 12 46.40 -14.23 40.56
CA ALA A 12 46.98 -13.09 39.86
C ALA A 12 46.81 -13.04 38.34
N ALA A 13 45.66 -12.53 37.90
CA ALA A 13 45.56 -11.84 36.62
C ALA A 13 44.78 -10.53 36.80
N THR A 14 45.39 -9.49 36.27
CA THR A 14 45.03 -8.07 36.27
C THR A 14 43.62 -7.79 35.77
N ALA A 15 43.12 -6.58 36.07
CA ALA A 15 41.83 -6.02 35.66
C ALA A 15 41.63 -5.82 34.13
N GLU A 16 42.15 -6.77 33.34
CA GLU A 16 42.00 -6.91 31.90
C GLU A 16 41.24 -8.19 31.51
N GLU A 17 40.51 -8.84 32.43
CA GLU A 17 39.38 -9.74 32.07
C GLU A 17 38.15 -8.91 31.65
N ALA A 18 38.39 -7.98 30.74
CA ALA A 18 37.35 -7.26 30.05
C ALA A 18 36.67 -8.22 29.05
N VAL A 19 35.35 -8.35 29.18
CA VAL A 19 34.43 -8.80 28.12
C VAL A 19 34.42 -10.32 27.83
N LEU A 20 34.23 -11.16 28.85
CA LEU A 20 33.62 -12.49 28.64
C LEU A 20 32.09 -12.39 28.71
N SER A 21 31.47 -11.74 27.73
CA SER A 21 30.02 -11.85 27.55
C SER A 21 29.70 -13.13 26.78
N VAL A 22 29.38 -14.20 27.49
CA VAL A 22 28.87 -15.45 26.89
C VAL A 22 27.56 -15.13 26.20
N LEU A 23 27.57 -15.17 24.86
CA LEU A 23 26.38 -15.00 24.03
C LEU A 23 25.78 -16.39 23.81
N SER A 24 24.75 -16.74 24.58
CA SER A 24 24.02 -18.00 24.35
C SER A 24 22.92 -17.77 23.32
N VAL A 25 22.85 -18.64 22.33
CA VAL A 25 21.85 -18.61 21.27
C VAL A 25 21.04 -19.89 21.34
N GLU A 26 19.79 -19.77 21.76
CA GLU A 26 18.86 -20.89 21.77
C GLU A 26 17.80 -20.70 20.68
N HIS A 27 17.58 -21.73 19.87
CA HIS A 27 16.55 -21.76 18.85
C HIS A 27 15.44 -22.72 19.28
N THR A 28 14.27 -22.20 19.60
CA THR A 28 13.09 -22.99 19.94
C THR A 28 11.89 -22.53 19.12
N GLY A 29 11.33 -23.44 18.33
CA GLY A 29 10.00 -23.26 17.69
C GLY A 29 9.81 -21.96 16.89
N GLY A 30 10.83 -21.51 16.16
CA GLY A 30 10.77 -20.28 15.34
C GLY A 30 11.10 -18.98 16.10
N ARG A 31 11.50 -19.07 17.37
CA ARG A 31 12.11 -17.96 18.12
C ARG A 31 13.58 -18.24 18.38
N THR A 32 14.41 -17.24 18.10
CA THR A 32 15.82 -17.23 18.48
C THR A 32 15.97 -16.34 19.69
N GLN A 33 16.42 -16.92 20.81
CA GLN A 33 16.71 -16.19 22.03
C GLN A 33 18.22 -15.95 22.12
N PHE A 34 18.59 -14.69 22.30
CA PHE A 34 19.98 -14.27 22.54
C PHE A 34 20.08 -13.83 24.00
N THR A 35 20.92 -14.51 24.79
CA THR A 35 21.22 -14.09 26.16
C THR A 35 22.67 -13.63 26.20
N MET A 36 22.91 -12.40 26.66
CA MET A 36 24.25 -11.87 26.88
C MET A 36 24.34 -11.21 28.25
N SER A 37 25.45 -11.39 28.93
CA SER A 37 25.79 -10.65 30.15
C SER A 37 26.53 -9.37 29.76
N VAL A 38 25.94 -8.21 30.08
CA VAL A 38 26.51 -6.89 29.74
C VAL A 38 26.83 -6.13 31.03
N PRO A 39 27.98 -5.44 31.13
CA PRO A 39 28.25 -4.48 32.19
C PRO A 39 27.17 -3.40 32.25
N GLU A 40 26.79 -3.00 33.47
CA GLU A 40 25.67 -2.08 33.73
C GLU A 40 25.86 -0.70 33.06
N GLU A 41 27.12 -0.29 32.91
CA GLU A 41 27.55 0.96 32.26
C GLU A 41 27.27 1.00 30.75
N ILE A 42 27.29 -0.16 30.08
CA ILE A 42 27.16 -0.28 28.61
C ILE A 42 25.72 -0.64 28.22
N PHE A 43 24.92 -1.13 29.17
CA PHE A 43 23.53 -1.52 28.96
C PHE A 43 22.66 -0.44 28.30
N PRO A 44 22.70 0.86 28.71
CA PRO A 44 21.92 1.91 28.06
C PRO A 44 22.28 2.10 26.59
N MET A 45 23.56 1.94 26.23
CA MET A 45 24.05 2.07 24.85
C MET A 45 23.51 0.93 23.97
N ILE A 46 23.57 -0.32 24.45
CA ILE A 46 23.05 -1.48 23.72
C ILE A 46 21.53 -1.39 23.57
N ARG A 47 20.83 -0.96 24.63
CA ARG A 47 19.38 -0.73 24.58
C ARG A 47 19.01 0.28 23.49
N ASN A 48 19.67 1.43 23.45
CA ASN A 48 19.40 2.46 22.44
C ASN A 48 19.68 1.96 21.02
N LEU A 49 20.71 1.13 20.85
CA LEU A 49 21.05 0.53 19.56
C LEU A 49 19.99 -0.49 19.10
N LEU A 50 19.48 -1.32 20.01
CA LEU A 50 18.38 -2.25 19.73
C LEU A 50 17.07 -1.53 19.43
N GLU A 51 16.74 -0.48 20.18
CA GLU A 51 15.55 0.34 19.94
C GLU A 51 15.62 1.05 18.57
N SER A 52 16.80 1.55 18.21
CA SER A 52 17.05 2.16 16.89
C SER A 52 16.98 1.12 15.75
N GLY A 53 17.55 -0.07 15.95
CA GLY A 53 17.48 -1.17 14.99
C GLY A 53 16.04 -1.65 14.76
N LEU A 54 15.26 -1.79 15.83
CA LEU A 54 13.84 -2.15 15.75
C LEU A 54 13.04 -1.09 14.97
N SER A 55 13.33 0.19 15.20
CA SER A 55 12.69 1.29 14.50
C SER A 55 13.02 1.27 13.00
N LEU A 56 14.27 0.96 12.64
CA LEU A 56 14.69 0.81 11.25
C LEU A 56 13.96 -0.36 10.56
N VAL A 57 13.87 -1.52 11.22
CA VAL A 57 13.15 -2.69 10.67
C VAL A 57 11.68 -2.35 10.42
N ARG A 58 11.01 -1.72 11.39
CA ARG A 58 9.61 -1.26 11.23
C ARG A 58 9.45 -0.26 10.09
N TRP A 59 10.40 0.65 9.92
CA TRP A 59 10.39 1.60 8.81
C TRP A 59 10.55 0.90 7.45
N VAL A 60 11.47 -0.06 7.34
CA VAL A 60 11.66 -0.88 6.12
C VAL A 60 10.42 -1.71 5.81
N GLU A 61 9.79 -2.32 6.82
CA GLU A 61 8.52 -3.05 6.64
C GLU A 61 7.41 -2.14 6.11
N THR A 62 7.33 -0.91 6.64
CA THR A 62 6.34 0.09 6.20
C THR A 62 6.60 0.51 4.75
N GLN A 63 7.86 0.79 4.39
CA GLN A 63 8.24 1.09 3.01
C GLN A 63 7.92 -0.05 2.05
N ASN A 64 8.15 -1.30 2.46
CA ASN A 64 7.81 -2.47 1.66
C ASN A 64 6.31 -2.63 1.46
N ARG A 65 5.49 -2.34 2.48
CA ARG A 65 4.02 -2.33 2.35
C ARG A 65 3.54 -1.26 1.37
N VAL A 66 4.10 -0.06 1.45
CA VAL A 66 3.76 1.05 0.54
C VAL A 66 4.17 0.73 -0.89
N LYS A 67 5.38 0.21 -1.12
CA LYS A 67 5.85 -0.20 -2.46
C LYS A 67 4.99 -1.32 -3.05
N LYS A 68 4.57 -2.31 -2.24
CA LYS A 68 3.64 -3.36 -2.69
C LYS A 68 2.26 -2.81 -3.03
N ALA A 69 1.75 -1.85 -2.26
CA ALA A 69 0.48 -1.18 -2.57
C ALA A 69 0.57 -0.32 -3.85
N GLN A 70 1.68 0.39 -4.04
CA GLN A 70 1.96 1.17 -5.25
C GLN A 70 2.12 0.29 -6.49
N ALA A 71 2.80 -0.86 -6.37
CA ALA A 71 2.92 -1.82 -7.47
C ALA A 71 1.56 -2.42 -7.89
N ARG A 72 0.65 -2.68 -6.93
CA ARG A 72 -0.73 -3.09 -7.23
C ARG A 72 -1.57 -1.98 -7.85
N ALA A 73 -1.27 -0.71 -7.55
CA ALA A 73 -1.92 0.44 -8.17
C ALA A 73 -1.37 0.77 -9.57
N GLN A 74 -0.21 0.22 -9.93
CA GLN A 74 0.50 0.44 -11.19
C GLN A 74 0.49 -0.81 -12.09
N ASP A 75 -0.61 -1.57 -12.18
CA ASP A 75 -0.75 -2.44 -13.35
C ASP A 75 -1.21 -1.55 -14.53
N PRO A 76 -0.30 -1.14 -15.44
CA PRO A 76 -0.63 -0.20 -16.50
C PRO A 76 -1.70 -0.78 -17.42
N VAL A 77 -1.75 -2.11 -17.58
CA VAL A 77 -2.69 -2.80 -18.47
C VAL A 77 -4.10 -2.74 -17.91
N GLU A 78 -4.28 -2.98 -16.60
CA GLU A 78 -5.60 -2.86 -15.98
C GLU A 78 -6.08 -1.41 -15.92
N ARG A 79 -5.17 -0.44 -15.73
CA ARG A 79 -5.52 0.98 -15.72
C ARG A 79 -6.00 1.43 -17.09
N GLU A 80 -5.30 1.03 -18.14
CA GLU A 80 -5.68 1.34 -19.52
C GLU A 80 -7.01 0.67 -19.89
N LYS A 81 -7.21 -0.60 -19.50
CA LYS A 81 -8.47 -1.31 -19.71
C LYS A 81 -9.65 -0.60 -19.02
N ARG A 82 -9.49 -0.20 -17.75
CA ARG A 82 -10.51 0.58 -17.01
C ARG A 82 -10.79 1.93 -17.67
N LEU A 83 -9.76 2.59 -18.18
CA LEU A 83 -9.91 3.85 -18.91
C LEU A 83 -10.69 3.64 -20.22
N GLN A 84 -10.35 2.60 -21.00
CA GLN A 84 -11.04 2.27 -22.24
C GLN A 84 -12.51 1.92 -22.00
N GLU A 85 -12.81 1.12 -20.96
CA GLU A 85 -14.19 0.79 -20.57
C GLU A 85 -14.98 2.04 -20.16
N SER A 86 -14.37 2.94 -19.40
CA SER A 86 -14.97 4.22 -19.00
C SER A 86 -15.25 5.11 -20.22
N LEU A 87 -14.29 5.26 -21.13
CA LEU A 87 -14.45 6.02 -22.37
C LEU A 87 -15.53 5.41 -23.27
N ALA A 88 -15.56 4.08 -23.39
CA ALA A 88 -16.58 3.38 -24.16
C ALA A 88 -17.98 3.62 -23.58
N TYR A 89 -18.11 3.62 -22.24
CA TYR A 89 -19.36 3.98 -21.57
C TYR A 89 -19.77 5.43 -21.83
N CYS A 90 -18.85 6.37 -21.71
CA CYS A 90 -19.11 7.78 -22.02
C CYS A 90 -19.59 7.99 -23.46
N ASN A 91 -18.95 7.30 -24.41
CA ASN A 91 -19.32 7.35 -25.82
C ASN A 91 -20.71 6.76 -26.07
N ARG A 92 -21.14 5.72 -25.34
CA ARG A 92 -22.50 5.17 -25.44
C ARG A 92 -23.55 6.19 -25.03
N ILE A 93 -23.35 6.85 -23.88
CA ILE A 93 -24.25 7.90 -23.37
C ILE A 93 -24.38 9.03 -24.39
N LEU A 94 -23.24 9.52 -24.88
CA LEU A 94 -23.21 10.62 -25.84
C LEU A 94 -23.86 10.24 -27.17
N LYS A 95 -23.67 8.99 -27.65
CA LYS A 95 -24.33 8.50 -28.86
C LYS A 95 -25.86 8.43 -28.69
N LYS A 96 -26.34 7.95 -27.54
CA LYS A 96 -27.78 7.89 -27.26
C LYS A 96 -28.38 9.30 -27.20
N TYR A 97 -27.71 10.22 -26.51
CA TYR A 97 -28.12 11.62 -26.46
C TYR A 97 -28.13 12.26 -27.85
N ASP A 98 -27.07 12.10 -28.64
CA ASP A 98 -26.98 12.66 -30.00
C ASP A 98 -28.09 12.12 -30.90
N HIS A 99 -28.42 10.83 -30.79
CA HIS A 99 -29.51 10.23 -31.56
C HIS A 99 -30.86 10.90 -31.24
N LEU A 100 -31.15 11.14 -29.95
CA LEU A 100 -32.38 11.81 -29.52
C LEU A 100 -32.42 13.28 -29.95
N ILE A 101 -31.29 13.98 -29.90
CA ILE A 101 -31.22 15.36 -30.40
C ILE A 101 -31.43 15.39 -31.92
N LYS A 102 -30.83 14.46 -32.67
CA LYS A 102 -31.01 14.36 -34.13
C LYS A 102 -32.43 14.00 -34.54
N SER A 103 -33.17 13.29 -33.69
CA SER A 103 -34.60 13.04 -33.91
C SER A 103 -35.50 14.23 -33.56
N GLY A 104 -34.92 15.39 -33.25
CA GLY A 104 -35.66 16.63 -32.94
C GLY A 104 -36.14 16.74 -31.50
N MET A 105 -35.69 15.87 -30.59
CA MET A 105 -36.10 15.94 -29.18
C MET A 105 -35.46 17.15 -28.48
N ALA A 106 -36.24 17.81 -27.61
CA ALA A 106 -35.73 18.93 -26.83
C ALA A 106 -34.59 18.48 -25.89
N LYS A 107 -33.58 19.34 -25.69
CA LYS A 107 -32.38 19.00 -24.89
C LYS A 107 -32.70 18.40 -23.52
N ARG A 108 -33.65 19.00 -22.79
CA ARG A 108 -34.04 18.53 -21.45
C ARG A 108 -34.68 17.14 -21.49
N GLU A 109 -35.48 16.87 -22.51
CA GLU A 109 -36.14 15.57 -22.68
C GLU A 109 -35.14 14.50 -23.12
N ALA A 110 -34.24 14.83 -24.05
CA ALA A 110 -33.18 13.93 -24.48
C ALA A 110 -32.29 13.47 -23.32
N ILE A 111 -31.98 14.36 -22.36
CA ILE A 111 -31.23 14.00 -21.15
C ILE A 111 -32.01 13.02 -20.27
N ARG A 112 -33.31 13.27 -20.05
CA ARG A 112 -34.15 12.38 -19.23
C ARG A 112 -34.30 11.01 -19.87
N GLU A 113 -34.52 10.93 -21.17
CA GLU A 113 -34.66 9.67 -21.90
C GLU A 113 -33.33 8.91 -21.98
N THR A 114 -32.20 9.61 -22.13
CA THR A 114 -30.87 8.99 -22.03
C THR A 114 -30.63 8.39 -20.64
N LYS A 115 -31.02 9.10 -19.58
CA LYS A 115 -30.96 8.58 -18.21
C LYS A 115 -31.82 7.32 -18.05
N LYS A 116 -33.09 7.36 -18.47
CA LYS A 116 -34.00 6.20 -18.36
C LYS A 116 -33.45 4.98 -19.08
N TYR A 117 -32.91 5.18 -20.28
CA TYR A 117 -32.29 4.12 -21.08
C TYR A 117 -31.14 3.43 -20.32
N HIS A 118 -30.20 4.19 -19.78
CA HIS A 118 -29.04 3.60 -19.08
C HIS A 118 -29.39 3.03 -17.70
N ILE A 119 -30.37 3.58 -17.00
CA ILE A 119 -30.92 2.95 -15.78
C ILE A 119 -31.50 1.57 -16.12
N GLY A 120 -32.19 1.44 -17.27
CA GLY A 120 -32.71 0.15 -17.76
C GLY A 120 -31.61 -0.87 -18.11
N GLU A 121 -30.42 -0.41 -18.50
CA GLU A 121 -29.25 -1.25 -18.74
C GLU A 121 -28.45 -1.59 -17.45
N GLY A 122 -28.96 -1.20 -16.27
CA GLY A 122 -28.27 -1.43 -14.99
C GLY A 122 -27.09 -0.49 -14.75
N GLN A 123 -26.99 0.61 -15.49
CA GLN A 123 -25.92 1.60 -15.39
C GLN A 123 -26.49 2.89 -14.76
N PRO A 124 -26.42 3.05 -13.43
CA PRO A 124 -27.00 4.20 -12.76
C PRO A 124 -26.27 5.47 -13.19
N ILE A 125 -27.03 6.42 -13.74
CA ILE A 125 -26.52 7.72 -14.17
C ILE A 125 -27.52 8.82 -13.83
N THR A 126 -27.01 9.97 -13.47
CA THR A 126 -27.77 11.18 -13.15
C THR A 126 -27.88 12.09 -14.36
N CYS A 127 -28.90 12.95 -14.38
CA CYS A 127 -29.01 13.97 -15.42
C CYS A 127 -27.81 14.93 -15.41
N GLN A 128 -27.26 15.24 -14.22
CA GLN A 128 -26.13 16.14 -14.06
C GLN A 128 -24.85 15.57 -14.66
N GLU A 129 -24.58 14.27 -14.48
CA GLU A 129 -23.44 13.60 -15.12
C GLU A 129 -23.54 13.68 -16.65
N ILE A 130 -24.73 13.39 -17.21
CA ILE A 130 -24.98 13.51 -18.66
C ILE A 130 -24.73 14.95 -19.15
N GLU A 131 -25.21 15.95 -18.41
CA GLU A 131 -24.99 17.36 -18.74
C GLU A 131 -23.52 17.76 -18.72
N ILE A 132 -22.76 17.29 -17.73
CA ILE A 132 -21.31 17.51 -17.63
C ILE A 132 -20.61 16.89 -18.84
N MET A 133 -20.95 15.64 -19.20
CA MET A 133 -20.36 14.94 -20.34
C MET A 133 -20.61 15.66 -21.66
N ILE A 134 -21.85 16.11 -21.89
CA ILE A 134 -22.22 16.89 -23.08
C ILE A 134 -21.45 18.21 -23.12
N SER A 135 -21.36 18.91 -21.98
CA SER A 135 -20.70 20.21 -21.89
C SER A 135 -19.19 20.07 -22.13
N HIS A 136 -18.57 19.06 -21.55
CA HIS A 136 -17.14 18.78 -21.74
C HIS A 136 -16.81 18.43 -23.19
N ARG A 137 -17.63 17.57 -23.83
CA ARG A 137 -17.47 17.24 -25.26
C ARG A 137 -17.61 18.47 -26.17
N ARG A 138 -18.58 19.36 -25.91
CA ARG A 138 -18.77 20.59 -26.70
C ARG A 138 -17.61 21.57 -26.58
N LYS A 139 -16.95 21.63 -25.41
CA LYS A 139 -15.74 22.44 -25.22
C LYS A 139 -14.58 21.88 -26.06
N LEU A 140 -14.31 20.58 -25.95
CA LEU A 140 -13.26 19.90 -26.72
C LEU A 140 -13.47 19.96 -28.24
N GLY A 141 -14.73 20.01 -28.70
CA GLY A 141 -15.05 20.17 -30.12
C GLY A 141 -14.98 21.59 -30.67
N ARG A 142 -14.84 22.62 -29.81
CA ARG A 142 -14.69 24.03 -30.21
C ARG A 142 -13.23 24.49 -30.28
N GLU A 143 -12.32 23.73 -29.69
CA GLU A 143 -10.87 24.00 -29.68
C GLU A 143 -10.15 23.40 -30.91
N LYS A 144 -10.90 22.85 -31.87
CA LYS A 144 -10.42 22.38 -33.17
C LYS A 144 -11.02 23.22 -34.28
#